data_AF-A0A2N1NKM5-F1
#
_entry.id   AF-A0A2N1NKM5-F1
#
_cell.length_a   1.000
_cell.length_b   1.000
_cell.length_c   1.000
_cell.angle_alpha   90.00
_cell.angle_beta   90.00
_cell.angle_gamma   90.00
#
_symmetry.space_group_name_H-M   'P 1'
#
loop_
_entity.id
_entity.type
_entity.pdbx_description
1 polymer ?
#
loop_
_entity_poly.entity_id
_entity_poly.type
_entity_poly.pdbx_seq_one_letter_code
_entity_poly.pdbx_strand_id
1 'polypeptide(L)' 'MNEIVKAENQGYIFENDLIKEIGAEKVYSLIDYNFLHHRLTTRFTYDIIDPPNKIILTAMNQPSVCAMKQVLSEIVEKK' A
#
# COMPACT_ATOMS: atom_id res chain seq x y z
N MET A 1 4.88 8.89 6.45
CA MET A 1 6.00 8.84 5.51
C MET A 1 6.89 7.63 5.80
N ASN A 2 7.16 7.32 7.07
CA ASN A 2 7.93 6.15 7.48
C ASN A 2 7.32 4.81 7.03
N GLU A 3 5.99 4.69 7.03
CA GLU A 3 5.32 3.44 6.63
C GLU A 3 5.37 3.22 5.11
N ILE A 4 5.30 4.29 4.32
CA ILE A 4 5.47 4.24 2.87
C ILE A 4 6.90 3.85 2.47
N VAL A 5 7.90 4.43 3.16
CA VAL A 5 9.33 4.10 2.91
C VAL A 5 9.65 2.67 3.33
N LYS A 6 9.08 2.18 4.44
CA LYS A 6 9.18 0.75 4.80
C LYS A 6 8.52 -0.14 3.75
N ALA A 7 7.35 0.25 3.25
CA ALA A 7 6.63 -0.50 2.24
C ALA A 7 7.42 -0.61 0.92
N GLU A 8 8.24 0.39 0.57
CA GLU A 8 9.12 0.33 -0.60
C GLU A 8 10.20 -0.75 -0.47
N ASN A 9 10.77 -0.94 0.73
CA ASN A 9 11.75 -2.00 0.99
C ASN A 9 11.13 -3.39 1.18
N GLN A 10 9.90 -3.46 1.68
CA GLN A 10 9.22 -4.70 2.05
C GLN A 10 8.23 -5.20 0.98
N GLY A 11 7.88 -4.36 0.00
CA GLY A 11 6.95 -4.68 -1.09
C GLY A 11 5.47 -4.64 -0.71
N TYR A 12 5.13 -4.33 0.54
CA TYR A 12 3.75 -4.22 1.02
C TYR A 12 3.61 -3.24 2.18
N ILE A 13 2.40 -2.74 2.41
CA ILE A 13 2.03 -1.89 3.56
C ILE A 13 0.84 -2.50 4.33
N PHE A 14 0.78 -2.29 5.64
CA PHE A 14 -0.40 -2.67 6.42
C PHE A 14 -1.55 -1.70 6.16
N GLU A 15 -2.74 -2.23 5.89
CA GLU A 15 -3.93 -1.40 5.64
C GLU A 15 -4.18 -0.42 6.79
N ASN A 16 -4.20 -0.92 8.03
CA ASN A 16 -4.45 -0.09 9.21
C ASN A 16 -3.43 1.04 9.39
N ASP A 17 -2.17 0.81 9.02
CA ASP A 17 -1.14 1.82 9.18
C ASP A 17 -1.22 2.88 8.06
N LEU A 18 -1.58 2.47 6.84
CA LEU A 18 -1.90 3.40 5.76
C LEU A 18 -3.17 4.21 6.07
N ILE A 19 -4.21 3.59 6.62
CA ILE A 19 -5.45 4.27 7.05
C ILE A 19 -5.14 5.35 8.10
N LYS A 20 -4.27 5.07 9.07
CA LYS A 20 -3.84 6.08 10.05
C LYS A 20 -3.09 7.23 9.41
N GLU A 21 -2.35 6.99 8.32
CA GLU A 21 -1.51 7.99 7.69
C GLU A 21 -2.30 8.91 6.73
N ILE A 22 -3.16 8.33 5.88
CA ILE A 22 -3.87 9.09 4.82
C ILE A 22 -5.40 9.11 4.97
N GLY A 23 -5.96 8.35 5.92
CA GLY A 23 -7.40 8.23 6.15
C GLY A 23 -8.05 7.10 5.36
N ALA A 24 -9.09 6.49 5.94
CA ALA A 24 -9.76 5.30 5.38
C ALA A 24 -10.37 5.55 3.99
N GLU A 25 -11.04 6.69 3.80
CA GLU A 25 -11.66 7.05 2.52
C GLU A 25 -10.66 7.06 1.36
N LYS A 26 -9.46 7.61 1.59
CA LYS A 26 -8.41 7.66 0.57
C LYS A 26 -7.82 6.28 0.30
N VAL A 27 -7.63 5.46 1.33
CA VAL A 27 -7.18 4.08 1.17
C VAL A 27 -8.15 3.26 0.34
N TYR A 28 -9.44 3.33 0.66
CA TYR A 28 -10.46 2.62 -0.10
C TYR A 28 -10.58 3.12 -1.53
N SER A 29 -10.45 4.45 -1.76
CA SER A 29 -10.37 4.99 -3.11
C SER A 29 -9.19 4.39 -3.90
N LEU A 30 -8.02 4.26 -3.29
CA LEU A 30 -6.86 3.66 -3.95
C LEU A 30 -7.08 2.17 -4.27
N ILE A 31 -7.86 1.47 -3.46
CA ILE A 31 -8.24 0.07 -3.72
C ILE A 31 -9.26 -0.01 -4.86
N ASP A 32 -10.30 0.82 -4.82
CA ASP A 32 -11.37 0.85 -5.83
C ASP A 32 -10.83 1.22 -7.23
N TYR A 33 -9.84 2.12 -7.29
CA TYR A 33 -9.15 2.48 -8.53
C TYR A 33 -8.02 1.52 -8.93
N ASN A 34 -7.86 0.38 -8.26
CA ASN A 34 -6.82 -0.63 -8.53
C ASN A 34 -5.37 -0.09 -8.46
N PHE A 35 -5.12 0.92 -7.62
CA PHE A 35 -3.75 1.34 -7.29
C PHE A 35 -3.15 0.45 -6.19
N LEU A 36 -3.98 0.01 -5.25
CA LEU A 36 -3.62 -0.91 -4.18
C LEU A 36 -4.52 -2.15 -4.21
N HIS A 37 -3.96 -3.30 -3.83
CA HIS A 37 -4.71 -4.54 -3.75
C HIS A 37 -4.56 -5.20 -2.39
N HIS A 38 -5.68 -5.68 -1.85
CA HIS A 38 -5.65 -6.62 -0.75
C HIS A 38 -4.91 -7.88 -1.16
N ARG A 39 -3.90 -8.21 -0.39
CA ARG A 39 -3.13 -9.42 -0.61
C ARG A 39 -3.40 -10.42 0.50
N LEU A 40 -3.75 -11.63 0.08
CA LEU A 40 -3.93 -12.75 1.00
C LEU A 40 -2.56 -13.18 1.53
N THR A 41 -2.43 -13.25 2.85
CA THR A 41 -1.21 -13.70 3.56
C THR A 41 -1.18 -15.23 3.76
N THR A 42 -1.95 -15.96 2.97
CA THR A 42 -2.05 -17.43 3.07
C THR A 42 -0.74 -18.12 2.68
N ARG A 43 -0.57 -19.39 3.10
CA ARG A 43 0.61 -20.27 2.93
C ARG A 43 1.24 -20.39 1.52
N PHE A 44 0.69 -19.73 0.50
CA PHE A 44 1.11 -19.80 -0.89
C PHE A 44 1.87 -18.55 -1.37
N THR A 45 2.06 -17.53 -0.52
CA THR A 45 2.96 -16.38 -0.79
C THR A 45 4.37 -16.68 -0.30
N TYR A 46 5.25 -17.11 -1.20
CA TYR A 46 6.65 -17.47 -0.91
C TYR A 46 7.63 -16.28 -0.94
N ASP A 47 7.18 -15.15 -1.46
CA ASP A 47 7.95 -13.90 -1.51
C ASP A 47 7.91 -13.12 -0.20
N ILE A 48 7.06 -13.52 0.75
CA ILE A 48 6.99 -12.94 2.10
C ILE A 48 7.55 -13.97 3.08
N ILE A 49 8.76 -13.70 3.60
CA ILE A 49 9.52 -14.63 4.47
C ILE A 49 8.80 -14.88 5.81
N ASP A 50 7.94 -13.96 6.26
CA ASP A 50 7.08 -14.12 7.44
C ASP A 50 5.74 -13.39 7.21
N PRO A 51 4.71 -14.08 6.68
CA PRO A 51 3.46 -13.43 6.32
C PRO A 51 2.71 -12.97 7.58
N PRO A 52 2.43 -11.67 7.72
CA PRO A 52 1.77 -11.16 8.91
C PRO A 52 0.30 -11.61 8.93
N ASN A 53 -0.24 -11.85 10.13
CA ASN A 53 -1.65 -12.17 10.31
C ASN A 53 -2.57 -10.92 10.26
N LYS A 54 -2.21 -9.94 9.44
CA LYS A 54 -2.90 -8.66 9.27
C LYS A 54 -3.15 -8.42 7.80
N ILE A 55 -4.15 -7.59 7.49
CA ILE A 55 -4.45 -7.18 6.11
C ILE A 55 -3.29 -6.33 5.58
N ILE A 56 -2.72 -6.77 4.48
CA ILE A 56 -1.66 -6.07 3.75
C ILE A 56 -2.16 -5.63 2.38
N LEU A 57 -1.64 -4.50 1.93
CA LEU A 57 -1.86 -3.90 0.63
C LEU A 57 -0.56 -3.95 -0.16
N THR A 58 -0.67 -4.33 -1.44
CA THR A 58 0.45 -4.31 -2.38
C THR A 58 0.10 -3.52 -3.62
N ALA A 59 1.09 -2.87 -4.22
CA ALA A 59 0.94 -2.37 -5.59
C ALA A 59 1.02 -3.55 -6.58
N MET A 60 0.19 -3.53 -7.62
CA MET A 60 0.07 -4.66 -8.56
C MET A 60 1.32 -4.86 -9.44
N ASN A 61 1.94 -3.74 -9.81
CA ASN A 61 3.02 -3.69 -10.78
C ASN A 61 3.78 -2.35 -10.63
N GLN A 62 4.97 -2.25 -11.23
CA GLN A 62 5.79 -1.04 -11.19
C GLN A 62 5.03 0.22 -11.68
N PRO A 63 4.18 0.15 -12.73
CA PRO A 63 3.32 1.26 -13.12
C PRO A 63 2.36 1.75 -12.02
N SER A 64 1.67 0.85 -11.30
CA SER A 64 0.78 1.21 -10.19
C SER A 64 1.55 1.88 -9.04
N VAL A 65 2.79 1.44 -8.76
CA VAL A 65 3.67 2.10 -7.78
C VAL A 65 3.98 3.54 -8.21
N CYS A 66 4.35 3.75 -9.48
CA CYS A 66 4.64 5.08 -10.00
C CYS A 66 3.42 6.01 -9.94
N ALA A 67 2.24 5.53 -10.32
CA ALA A 67 1.00 6.30 -10.24
C ALA A 67 0.65 6.67 -8.79
N MET A 68 0.78 5.72 -7.86
CA MET A 68 0.57 5.99 -6.43
C MET A 68 1.54 7.05 -5.89
N LYS A 69 2.83 6.96 -6.23
CA LYS A 69 3.83 7.96 -5.85
C LYS A 69 3.48 9.36 -6.36
N GLN A 70 3.04 9.47 -7.62
CA GLN A 70 2.63 10.75 -8.20
C GLN A 70 1.42 11.35 -7.48
N VAL A 71 0.37 10.57 -7.26
CA VAL A 71 -0.83 11.03 -6.53
C VAL A 71 -0.48 11.49 -5.12
N LEU A 72 0.38 10.74 -4.41
CA LEU A 72 0.84 11.12 -3.08
C LEU A 72 1.66 12.42 -3.10
N SER A 73 2.54 12.65 -4.08
CA SER A 73 3.27 13.93 -4.20
C SER A 73 2.34 15.11 -4.45
N GLU A 74 1.31 14.95 -5.31
CA GLU A 74 0.35 16.02 -5.60
C GLU A 74 -0.51 16.38 -4.37
N ILE A 75 -0.81 15.41 -3.52
CA ILE A 75 -1.54 15.63 -2.25
C ILE A 75 -0.66 16.38 -1.25
N VAL A 76 0.66 16.13 -1.25
CA VAL A 76 1.60 16.81 -0.36
C VAL A 76 1.84 18.25 -0.78
N GLU A 77 1.94 18.55 -2.07
CA GLU A 77 2.15 19.92 -2.57
C GLU A 77 0.93 20.83 -2.45
N LYS A 78 -0.28 20.25 -2.34
CA LYS A 78 -1.53 21.01 -2.16
C LYS A 78 -1.83 21.39 -0.69
N LYS A 79 -0.90 21.13 0.23
CA LYS A 79 -1.05 21.39 1.67
C LYS A 79 -0.09 22.47 2.12
#